data_AF-A0A529R337-F1
#
_entry.id   AF-A0A529R337-F1
#
_cell.length_a   1.000
_cell.length_b   1.000
_cell.length_c   1.000
_cell.angle_alpha   90.00
_cell.angle_beta   90.00
_cell.angle_gamma   90.00
#
_symmetry.space_group_name_H-M   'P 1'
#
loop_
_entity.id
_entity.type
_entity.pdbx_description
1 polymer ?
#
loop_
_entity_poly.entity_id
_entity_poly.type
_entity_poly.pdbx_seq_one_letter_code
_entity_poly.pdbx_strand_id
1 'polypeptide(L)' 'MPTAVITGGHSGIGYSCARHLATHYKWNLVLAGRSPDKMEKAADELRREAGIDVVTL' A
#
# COMPACT_ATOMS: atom_id res chain seq x y z
N MET A 1 12.26 -3.55 -8.76
CA MET A 1 11.12 -2.62 -8.90
C MET A 1 11.29 -1.48 -7.91
N PRO A 2 10.88 -0.24 -8.23
CA PRO A 2 10.90 0.86 -7.27
C PRO A 2 9.97 0.57 -6.08
N THR A 3 10.28 1.17 -4.93
CA THR A 3 9.47 1.08 -3.72
C THR A 3 9.07 2.47 -3.25
N ALA A 4 7.80 2.68 -2.95
CA ALA A 4 7.30 3.92 -2.34
C ALA A 4 6.88 3.71 -0.89
N VAL A 5 7.20 4.68 -0.03
CA VAL A 5 6.68 4.74 1.34
C VAL A 5 5.49 5.70 1.37
N ILE A 6 4.36 5.22 1.90
CA ILE A 6 3.12 6.00 2.00
C ILE A 6 2.69 6.04 3.45
N THR A 7 2.79 7.22 4.06
CA THR A 7 2.23 7.48 5.39
C THR A 7 0.72 7.61 5.30
N GLY A 8 -0.02 6.86 6.13
CA GLY A 8 -1.48 6.90 6.12
C GLY A 8 -2.13 6.17 4.94
N GLY A 9 -1.41 5.25 4.28
CA GLY A 9 -1.87 4.57 3.07
C GLY A 9 -2.99 3.53 3.22
N HIS A 10 -3.62 3.42 4.39
CA HIS A 10 -4.70 2.44 4.65
C HIS A 10 -6.11 2.95 4.34
N SER A 11 -6.29 4.24 4.03
CA SER A 11 -7.61 4.79 3.71
C SER A 11 -7.54 6.10 2.91
N GLY A 12 -8.69 6.55 2.42
CA GLY A 12 -8.85 7.84 1.75
C GLY A 12 -7.86 8.07 0.61
N ILE A 13 -7.30 9.28 0.54
CA ILE A 13 -6.36 9.68 -0.51
C ILE A 13 -5.09 8.82 -0.48
N GLY A 14 -4.56 8.51 0.71
CA GLY A 14 -3.36 7.70 0.85
C GLY A 14 -3.51 6.32 0.22
N TYR A 15 -4.65 5.67 0.44
CA TYR A 15 -4.96 4.39 -0.20
C TYR A 15 -5.17 4.51 -1.71
N SER A 16 -5.86 5.55 -2.18
CA SER A 16 -6.01 5.80 -3.62
C SER A 16 -4.65 5.99 -4.31
N CYS A 17 -3.73 6.71 -3.70
CA CYS A 17 -2.35 6.86 -4.19
C CYS A 17 -1.60 5.52 -4.18
N ALA A 18 -1.69 4.76 -3.08
CA ALA A 18 -1.08 3.43 -2.95
C ALA A 18 -1.55 2.49 -4.06
N ARG A 19 -2.87 2.40 -4.25
CA ARG A 19 -3.49 1.59 -5.28
C ARG A 19 -3.08 2.04 -6.68
N HIS A 20 -3.01 3.34 -6.95
CA HIS A 20 -2.58 3.83 -8.26
C HIS A 20 -1.14 3.45 -8.59
N LEU A 21 -0.22 3.60 -7.63
CA LEU A 21 1.17 3.17 -7.77
C LEU A 21 1.29 1.64 -7.95
N ALA A 22 0.50 0.88 -7.21
CA ALA A 22 0.47 -0.58 -7.29
C ALA A 22 -0.06 -1.08 -8.64
N THR A 23 -1.21 -0.58 -9.11
CA THR A 23 -1.90 -1.17 -10.28
C THR A 23 -1.34 -0.67 -11.60
N HIS A 24 -1.04 0.63 -11.71
CA HIS A 24 -0.59 1.22 -12.98
C HIS A 24 0.92 1.11 -13.19
N TYR A 25 1.69 1.22 -12.11
CA TYR A 25 3.16 1.26 -12.21
C TYR A 25 3.83 0.00 -11.66
N LYS A 26 3.10 -0.87 -10.96
CA LYS A 26 3.64 -2.10 -10.34
C LYS A 26 4.79 -1.80 -9.37
N TRP A 27 4.68 -0.72 -8.61
CA TRP A 27 5.65 -0.40 -7.55
C TRP A 27 5.37 -1.23 -6.31
N ASN A 28 6.43 -1.65 -5.62
CA ASN A 28 6.31 -2.21 -4.27
C ASN A 28 6.01 -1.07 -3.28
N LEU A 29 5.37 -1.39 -2.16
CA LEU A 29 4.88 -0.37 -1.23
C LEU A 29 5.28 -0.66 0.22
N VAL A 30 5.53 0.42 0.96
CA VAL A 30 5.55 0.40 2.43
C VAL A 30 4.42 1.30 2.93
N LEU A 31 3.45 0.73 3.64
CA LEU A 31 2.36 1.50 4.26
C LEU A 31 2.72 1.80 5.71
N ALA A 32 2.97 3.07 6.02
CA ALA A 32 3.39 3.50 7.34
C ALA A 32 2.23 4.14 8.12
N GLY A 33 2.03 3.74 9.38
CA GLY A 33 1.22 4.53 10.31
C GLY A 33 0.63 3.76 11.49
N ARG A 34 -0.25 4.44 12.22
CA ARG A 34 -0.53 4.13 13.63
C ARG A 34 -1.54 3.00 13.91
N SER A 35 -2.13 2.41 12.87
CA SER A 35 -3.21 1.44 13.01
C SER A 35 -2.84 0.13 12.31
N PRO A 36 -2.07 -0.76 12.98
CA PRO A 36 -1.51 -1.97 12.35
C PRO A 36 -2.56 -2.82 11.63
N ASP A 37 -3.69 -3.10 12.28
CA ASP A 37 -4.76 -3.93 11.68
C ASP A 37 -5.33 -3.33 10.39
N LYS A 38 -5.48 -1.99 10.35
CA LYS A 38 -5.95 -1.30 9.14
C LYS A 38 -4.88 -1.28 8.05
N MET A 39 -3.61 -1.12 8.43
CA MET A 39 -2.48 -1.16 7.49
C MET A 39 -2.36 -2.54 6.85
N GLU A 40 -2.45 -3.60 7.64
CA GLU A 40 -2.30 -4.96 7.12
C GLU A 40 -3.45 -5.33 6.21
N LYS A 41 -4.69 -4.97 6.58
CA LYS A 41 -5.84 -5.15 5.69
C LYS A 41 -5.66 -4.45 4.34
N ALA A 42 -5.21 -3.20 4.35
CA ALA A 42 -4.95 -2.45 3.11
C ALA A 42 -3.80 -3.07 2.31
N ALA A 43 -2.74 -3.53 2.97
CA ALA A 43 -1.62 -4.21 2.35
C ALA A 43 -2.07 -5.52 1.66
N ASP A 44 -2.86 -6.35 2.33
CA ASP A 44 -3.42 -7.58 1.77
C ASP A 44 -4.30 -7.35 0.55
N GLU A 45 -5.13 -6.31 0.57
CA GLU A 45 -5.94 -5.90 -0.58
C GLU A 45 -5.06 -5.52 -1.77
N LEU A 46 -4.02 -4.72 -1.55
CA LEU A 46 -3.09 -4.30 -2.61
C LEU A 46 -2.24 -5.44 -3.15
N ARG A 47 -1.76 -6.34 -2.28
CA ARG A 47 -1.03 -7.57 -2.69
C ARG A 47 -1.92 -8.42 -3.61
N ARG A 48 -3.17 -8.66 -3.21
CA ARG A 48 -4.14 -9.43 -4.01
C ARG A 48 -4.52 -8.76 -5.33
N GLU A 49 -4.75 -7.45 -5.32
CA GLU A 49 -5.21 -6.71 -6.51
C GLU A 49 -4.09 -6.55 -7.54
N ALA A 50 -2.87 -6.20 -7.10
CA ALA A 50 -1.80 -5.80 -8.00
C ALA A 50 -0.67 -6.81 -8.16
N GLY A 51 -0.56 -7.82 -7.29
CA GLY A 51 0.51 -8.82 -7.33
C GLY A 51 1.90 -8.26 -7.02
N ILE A 52 1.97 -7.26 -6.14
CA ILE A 52 3.20 -6.59 -5.70
C ILE A 52 3.54 -6.93 -4.25
N ASP A 53 4.77 -6.63 -3.83
CA ASP A 53 5.12 -6.66 -2.42
C ASP A 53 4.60 -5.42 -1.71
N VAL A 54 3.96 -5.63 -0.57
CA VAL A 54 3.56 -4.56 0.35
C VAL A 54 4.01 -4.93 1.74
N VAL A 55 4.61 -4.00 2.47
CA VAL A 55 5.01 -4.17 3.88
C VAL A 55 4.38 -3.05 4.71
N THR A 56 4.07 -3.34 5.97
CA THR A 56 3.51 -2.36 6.91
C THR A 56 4.58 -1.93 7.92
N LEU A 57 4.57 -0.64 8.31
CA LEU A 57 5.47 -0.03 9.30
C LEU A 57 4.68 0.78 10.34
#